data_AF-A0A9P7E9N8-F1
#
_entry.id   AF-A0A9P7E9N8-F1
#
_cell.length_a   1.000
_cell.length_b   1.000
_cell.length_c   1.000
_cell.angle_alpha   90.00
_cell.angle_beta   90.00
_cell.angle_gamma   90.00
#
_symmetry.space_group_name_H-M   'P 1'
#
loop_
_entity.id
_entity.type
_entity.pdbx_description
1 polymer ?
#
loop_
_entity_poly.entity_id
_entity_poly.type
_entity_poly.pdbx_seq_one_letter_code
_entity_poly.pdbx_strand_id
1 'polypeptide(L)' 'RKRRRNIATQSCLNCHTSKHECDGKQPCQCCVLLGLVGLCIYETDGLALTDDPTIDELTTRERIAELES' A
#
# COMPACT_ATOMS: atom_id res chain seq x y z
N ARG A 1 2.31 -11.12 21.71
CA ARG A 1 2.31 -10.70 20.28
C ARG A 1 3.20 -9.48 20.15
N LYS A 2 4.27 -9.54 19.33
CA LYS A 2 5.23 -8.44 19.21
C LYS A 2 4.58 -7.30 18.43
N ARG A 3 4.34 -6.16 19.10
CA ARG A 3 3.80 -4.94 18.51
C ARG A 3 4.71 -4.58 17.32
N ARG A 4 4.14 -4.48 16.10
CA ARG A 4 4.88 -4.01 14.91
C ARG A 4 5.46 -2.65 15.28
N ARG A 5 6.78 -2.56 15.29
CA ARG A 5 7.47 -1.28 15.49
C ARG A 5 7.12 -0.43 14.28
N ASN A 6 6.65 0.80 14.49
CA ASN A 6 6.59 1.84 13.48
C ASN A 6 8.04 2.20 13.10
N ILE A 7 8.74 1.27 12.45
CA ILE A 7 10.11 1.44 12.01
C ILE A 7 10.04 1.92 10.57
N ALA A 8 10.35 3.21 10.43
CA ALA A 8 10.66 3.82 9.16
C ALA A 8 11.77 3.01 8.46
N THR A 9 11.60 2.81 7.15
CA THR A 9 12.39 1.99 6.20
C THR A 9 12.01 0.51 6.09
N GLN A 10 10.79 0.26 5.58
CA GLN A 10 10.50 -1.03 4.94
C GLN A 10 11.19 -1.10 3.58
N SER A 11 11.81 -2.24 3.27
CA SER A 11 12.21 -2.58 1.91
C SER A 11 10.97 -2.81 1.04
N CYS A 12 11.04 -2.56 -0.28
CA CYS A 12 9.95 -2.95 -1.17
C CYS A 12 9.69 -4.46 -1.07
N LEU A 13 8.47 -4.91 -1.34
CA LEU A 13 8.04 -6.31 -1.26
C LEU A 13 8.94 -7.25 -2.05
N ASN A 14 9.41 -6.82 -3.23
CA ASN A 14 10.33 -7.62 -4.04
C ASN A 14 11.70 -7.78 -3.37
N CYS A 15 12.29 -6.69 -2.86
CA CYS A 15 13.56 -6.75 -2.12
C CYS A 15 13.40 -7.48 -0.78
N HIS A 16 12.26 -7.33 -0.10
CA HIS A 16 11.97 -8.01 1.16
C HIS A 16 11.91 -9.53 0.97
N THR A 17 11.15 -10.01 -0.03
CA THR A 17 11.02 -11.44 -0.33
C THR A 17 12.32 -12.04 -0.88
N SER A 18 13.00 -11.31 -1.75
CA SER A 18 14.29 -11.72 -2.33
C SER A 18 15.48 -11.51 -1.39
N LYS A 19 15.26 -10.89 -0.23
CA LYS A 19 16.29 -10.52 0.77
C LYS A 19 17.42 -9.67 0.20
N HIS A 20 17.08 -8.76 -0.72
CA HIS A 20 18.01 -7.76 -1.26
C HIS A 20 17.99 -6.47 -0.44
N GLU A 21 19.10 -5.74 -0.49
CA GLU A 21 19.17 -4.39 0.03
C GLU A 21 18.28 -3.46 -0.80
N CYS A 22 17.46 -2.65 -0.13
CA CYS A 22 16.53 -1.72 -0.74
C CYS A 22 16.90 -0.30 -0.34
N ASP A 23 17.10 0.57 -1.34
CA ASP A 23 17.46 1.98 -1.15
C ASP A 23 16.27 2.88 -0.78
N GLY A 24 15.06 2.32 -0.64
CA GLY A 24 13.87 3.06 -0.18
C GLY A 24 13.30 4.06 -1.19
N LYS A 25 13.86 4.19 -2.40
CA LYS A 25 13.29 4.99 -3.49
C LYS A 25 12.16 4.23 -4.19
N GLN A 26 11.27 4.94 -4.88
CA GLN A 26 10.21 4.32 -5.67
C GLN A 26 10.33 4.75 -7.15
N PRO A 27 10.67 3.81 -8.06
CA PRO A 27 11.13 2.44 -7.80
C PRO A 27 12.54 2.39 -7.18
N CYS A 28 12.86 1.33 -6.43
CA CYS A 28 14.18 1.19 -5.83
C CYS A 28 15.23 0.86 -6.90
N GLN A 29 16.48 1.28 -6.71
CA GLN A 29 17.58 1.07 -7.65
C GLN A 29 17.80 -0.42 -7.95
N CYS A 30 17.66 -1.30 -6.96
CA CYS A 30 17.74 -2.76 -7.17
C CYS A 30 16.70 -3.24 -8.19
N CYS A 31 15.44 -2.83 -8.06
CA CYS A 31 14.39 -3.21 -9.00
C CYS A 31 14.58 -2.57 -10.38
N VAL A 32 15.16 -1.37 -10.46
CA VAL A 32 15.50 -0.74 -11.76
C VAL A 32 16.58 -1.56 -12.49
N LEU A 33 17.66 -1.92 -11.80
CA LEU A 33 18.78 -2.68 -12.40
C LEU A 33 18.35 -4.08 -12.84
N LEU A 34 17.39 -4.70 -12.15
CA LEU A 34 16.85 -6.02 -12.49
C LEU A 34 15.72 -5.96 -13.53
N GLY A 35 15.28 -4.77 -13.94
CA GLY A 35 14.13 -4.63 -14.84
C GLY A 35 12.78 -5.01 -14.20
N LEU A 36 12.70 -5.04 -12.88
CA LEU A 36 11.53 -5.44 -12.09
C LEU A 36 10.74 -4.23 -11.55
N VAL A 37 10.81 -3.10 -12.25
CA VAL A 37 10.17 -1.84 -11.83
C VAL A 37 8.67 -2.00 -11.59
N GLY A 38 7.97 -2.80 -12.41
CA GLY A 38 6.54 -3.10 -12.25
C GLY A 38 6.18 -3.98 -11.04
N LEU A 39 7.17 -4.58 -10.37
CA LEU A 39 7.00 -5.38 -9.15
C LEU A 39 7.54 -4.67 -7.89
N CYS A 40 8.08 -3.46 -8.05
CA CYS A 40 8.65 -2.68 -6.96
C CYS A 40 7.53 -1.97 -6.16
N ILE A 41 6.88 -2.72 -5.27
CA ILE A 41 5.76 -2.25 -4.45
C ILE A 41 6.21 -2.14 -3.00
N TYR A 42 5.86 -1.05 -2.31
CA TYR A 42 6.00 -0.94 -0.86
C TYR A 42 4.64 -1.21 -0.22
N GLU A 43 4.60 -1.84 0.97
CA GLU A 43 3.36 -1.82 1.76
C GLU A 43 3.11 -0.37 2.14
N THR A 44 2.14 0.29 1.51
CA THR A 44 1.52 1.46 2.13
C THR A 44 0.79 0.93 3.35
N ASP A 45 1.33 1.17 4.55
CA ASP A 45 0.53 1.09 5.77
C ASP A 45 -0.73 1.89 5.48
N GLY A 46 -1.87 1.18 5.40
CA GLY A 46 -3.15 1.77 5.07
C GLY A 46 -3.30 3.01 5.93
N LEU A 47 -3.39 4.17 5.29
CA LEU A 47 -3.88 5.35 5.98
C LEU A 47 -5.20 4.89 6.56
N ALA A 48 -5.24 4.71 7.87
CA ALA A 48 -6.45 4.53 8.64
C ALA A 48 -7.22 5.86 8.57
N LEU A 49 -7.66 6.21 7.37
CA LEU A 49 -8.70 7.17 7.09
C LEU A 49 -9.97 6.34 7.11
N THR A 50 -10.45 6.07 8.34
CA THR A 50 -11.81 5.59 8.62
C THR A 50 -12.26 4.39 7.78
N ASP A 51 -11.67 3.21 8.02
CA ASP A 51 -12.28 1.93 7.65
C ASP A 51 -13.45 1.65 8.62
N ASP A 52 -14.50 2.45 8.52
CA ASP A 52 -15.81 2.11 9.08
C ASP A 52 -16.69 1.70 7.88
N PRO A 53 -16.85 0.40 7.61
CA PRO A 53 -17.53 -0.10 6.41
C PRO A 53 -18.99 0.37 6.31
N THR A 54 -19.56 0.84 7.43
CA THR A 54 -20.93 1.34 7.52
C THR A 54 -21.12 2.70 6.85
N ILE A 55 -20.09 3.57 6.82
CA ILE A 55 -20.20 4.90 6.19
C ILE A 55 -20.09 4.79 4.66
N ASP A 56 -19.24 3.90 4.15
CA ASP A 56 -19.07 3.70 2.72
C ASP A 56 -20.32 3.10 2.07
N GLU A 57 -20.97 2.13 2.72
CA GLU A 57 -22.25 1.57 2.25
C GLU A 57 -23.39 2.60 2.25
N LEU A 58 -23.51 3.42 3.30
CA LEU A 58 -24.55 4.45 3.37
C LEU A 58 -24.36 5.52 2.28
N THR A 59 -23.14 6.04 2.17
CA THR A 59 -22.81 7.09 1.19
C THR A 59 -22.95 6.57 -0.24
N THR A 60 -22.57 5.32 -0.49
CA THR A 60 -22.72 4.69 -1.81
C THR A 60 -24.19 4.53 -2.18
N ARG A 61 -25.04 4.07 -1.24
CA ARG A 61 -26.49 3.91 -1.49
C ARG A 61 -27.18 5.24 -1.73
N GLU A 62 -26.83 6.30 -1.00
CA GLU A 62 -27.38 7.64 -1.21
C GLU A 62 -27.00 8.22 -2.58
N ARG A 63 -25.75 8.03 -3.01
CA ARG A 63 -25.30 8.47 -4.34
C ARG A 63 -25.97 7.73 -5.50
N ILE A 64 -26.19 6.42 -5.35
CA ILE A 64 -26.92 5.63 -6.38
C ILE A 64 -28.34 6.16 -6.54
N ALA A 65 -29.04 6.45 -5.44
CA ALA A 65 -30.41 6.93 -5.46
C ALA A 65 -30.55 8.31 -6.16
N GLU A 66 -29.56 9.19 -6.05
CA GLU A 66 -29.56 10.49 -6.76
C GLU A 66 -29.39 10.31 -8.28
N LEU A 67 -28.54 9.36 -8.70
CA LEU A 67 -28.22 9.11 -10.12
C LEU A 67 -29.31 8.34 -10.89
N GLU A 68 -30.21 7.64 -10.19
CA GLU A 68 -31.29 6.84 -10.79
C GLU A 68 -32.64 7.61 -10.91
N SER A 69 -32.65 8.92 -10.63
CA SER A 69 -33.80 9.84 -10.88
C SER A 69 -33.63 10.65 -12.17
#